data_AF-A0A2G5NT60-F1
#
_entry.id   AF-A0A2G5NT60-F1
#
_cell.length_a   1.000
_cell.length_b   1.000
_cell.length_c   1.000
_cell.angle_alpha   90.00
_cell.angle_beta   90.00
_cell.angle_gamma   90.00
#
_symmetry.space_group_name_H-M   'P 1'
#
loop_
_entity.id
_entity.type
_entity.pdbx_description
1 polymer ?
#
loop_
_entity_poly.entity_id
_entity_poly.type
_entity_poly.pdbx_seq_one_letter_code
_entity_poly.pdbx_strand_id
1 'polypeptide(L)'
;MISEKFIWKNIYEYIKYTDYDFITTSEALDDIWLYSRSKKTLKRIILSKQTAQSTMFMVQKIMDHHEEIEHLVSHPVEHYEILLINQEIQINEMPLNIKVISCPDTLSVKQTLNTPFKAISSKTKPQSVSWYQNRVIKKNPIDTAMIKFTPLTYLLILINIISFIAMNIWHMTHKVDTLVEKGGLTHFNFVHGDYYRVISSMFLHFDFQHLLFNMMSLFILGKIIEYLYLKRQYLLIYICGGIIGNLVSLAFDTTSISVGASGAICALMGAAIAYIIFSGKFDKKFIMQILIGSIIYLAASSLFANVNNYAHFGGLFGGLFIAMLIHLYNMKSQYFKWMSAGLGIIVILLLFNIFSEKEHHIYNEFAAQAIAAGNDQDAKEILTTTIQKGYDNDETYVYYGLLKTKQESLSNGIAEWKKGLNKFPDSDKLNYQMALAMRAMDDYDSANKYLNKAIQRNRISSYIKLQKEFKEFR
;
A
#
# COMPACT_ATOMS: atom_id res chain seq x y z
N MET A 1 -10.45 3.90 48.96
CA MET A 1 -9.31 3.23 48.30
C MET A 1 -9.71 2.89 46.87
N ILE A 2 -8.96 3.35 45.88
CA ILE A 2 -9.18 3.06 44.46
C ILE A 2 -8.98 1.55 44.26
N SER A 3 -9.92 0.89 43.60
CA SER A 3 -9.84 -0.57 43.40
C SER A 3 -8.73 -0.93 42.41
N GLU A 4 -8.05 -2.05 42.66
CA GLU A 4 -7.00 -2.57 41.78
C GLU A 4 -7.49 -2.76 40.34
N LYS A 5 -8.72 -3.29 40.18
CA LYS A 5 -9.39 -3.42 38.87
C LYS A 5 -9.47 -2.08 38.13
N PHE A 6 -9.79 -1.01 38.83
CA PHE A 6 -9.88 0.32 38.22
C PHE A 6 -8.51 0.81 37.73
N ILE A 7 -7.46 0.58 38.52
CA ILE A 7 -6.09 1.00 38.18
C ILE A 7 -5.61 0.27 36.93
N TRP A 8 -5.64 -1.07 36.94
CA TRP A 8 -5.18 -1.88 35.80
C TRP A 8 -5.99 -1.64 34.53
N LYS A 9 -7.31 -1.40 34.65
CA LYS A 9 -8.13 -0.98 33.50
C LYS A 9 -7.62 0.34 32.90
N ASN A 10 -7.37 1.37 33.72
CA ASN A 10 -6.88 2.65 33.22
C ASN A 10 -5.47 2.54 32.64
N ILE A 11 -4.58 1.74 33.23
CA ILE A 11 -3.24 1.47 32.67
C ILE A 11 -3.35 0.80 31.30
N TYR A 12 -4.17 -0.26 31.18
CA TYR A 12 -4.41 -0.95 29.93
C TYR A 12 -4.96 0.00 28.85
N GLU A 13 -5.99 0.79 29.18
CA GLU A 13 -6.56 1.77 28.26
C GLU A 13 -5.55 2.84 27.86
N TYR A 14 -4.73 3.30 28.82
CA TYR A 14 -3.67 4.26 28.58
C TYR A 14 -2.65 3.73 27.59
N ILE A 15 -2.08 2.54 27.83
CA ILE A 15 -1.14 1.88 26.92
C ILE A 15 -1.77 1.65 25.55
N LYS A 16 -3.03 1.20 25.51
CA LYS A 16 -3.74 0.90 24.26
C LYS A 16 -3.85 2.11 23.35
N TYR A 17 -4.16 3.29 23.89
CA TYR A 17 -4.46 4.48 23.10
C TYR A 17 -3.34 5.53 23.08
N THR A 18 -2.18 5.21 23.66
CA THR A 18 -1.01 6.08 23.67
C THR A 18 0.24 5.34 23.21
N ASP A 19 1.31 6.10 23.00
CA ASP A 19 2.63 5.59 22.62
C ASP A 19 3.43 5.03 23.82
N TYR A 20 2.81 4.85 24.99
CA TYR A 20 3.48 4.26 26.15
C TYR A 20 3.47 2.73 26.08
N ASP A 21 4.65 2.12 26.10
CA ASP A 21 4.87 0.68 26.13
C ASP A 21 5.23 0.22 27.55
N PHE A 22 4.82 -0.99 27.93
CA PHE A 22 5.21 -1.60 29.19
C PHE A 22 6.67 -2.06 29.14
N ILE A 23 7.44 -1.76 30.18
CA ILE A 23 8.85 -2.11 30.30
C ILE A 23 9.05 -3.22 31.34
N THR A 24 8.67 -2.95 32.58
CA THR A 24 8.85 -3.87 33.69
C THR A 24 7.86 -3.58 34.82
N THR A 25 7.74 -4.51 35.75
CA THR A 25 6.98 -4.35 36.99
C THR A 25 7.70 -5.06 38.14
N SER A 26 7.46 -4.62 39.38
CA SER A 26 7.85 -5.38 40.57
C SER A 26 7.12 -6.73 40.67
N GLU A 27 7.67 -7.67 41.43
CA GLU A 27 7.04 -8.98 41.68
C GLU A 27 5.66 -8.86 42.35
N ALA A 28 5.50 -7.85 43.21
CA ALA A 28 4.25 -7.53 43.89
C ALA A 28 3.24 -6.76 43.01
N LEU A 29 3.58 -6.48 41.75
CA LEU A 29 2.74 -5.73 40.79
C LEU A 29 2.34 -4.33 41.27
N ASP A 30 3.21 -3.70 42.09
CA ASP A 30 2.97 -2.43 42.77
C ASP A 30 3.88 -1.28 42.28
N ASP A 31 4.83 -1.54 41.38
CA ASP A 31 5.64 -0.53 40.68
C ASP A 31 5.72 -0.88 39.19
N ILE A 32 5.01 -0.12 38.36
CA ILE A 32 4.81 -0.42 36.93
C ILE A 32 5.52 0.63 36.09
N TRP A 33 6.39 0.21 35.19
CA TRP A 33 7.21 1.08 34.37
C TRP A 33 6.71 1.09 32.93
N LEU A 34 6.36 2.28 32.44
CA LEU A 34 5.94 2.54 31.08
C LEU A 34 6.91 3.52 30.41
N TYR A 35 7.09 3.43 29.09
CA TYR A 35 7.94 4.36 28.36
C TYR A 35 7.32 4.77 27.02
N SER A 36 7.42 6.05 26.67
CA SER A 36 7.03 6.56 25.36
C SER A 36 8.25 6.98 24.55
N ARG A 37 8.44 6.34 23.39
CA ARG A 37 9.54 6.63 22.45
C ARG A 37 9.43 8.03 21.86
N SER A 38 8.22 8.44 21.46
CA SER A 38 8.00 9.76 20.87
C SER A 38 8.22 10.91 21.85
N LYS A 39 7.91 10.71 23.14
CA LYS A 39 8.08 11.73 24.19
C LYS A 39 9.37 11.59 24.99
N LYS A 40 10.15 10.52 24.77
CA LYS A 40 11.32 10.14 25.57
C LYS A 40 11.06 10.21 27.08
N THR A 41 9.86 9.82 27.50
CA THR A 41 9.38 9.96 28.87
C THR A 41 9.18 8.58 29.49
N LEU A 42 9.81 8.32 30.63
CA LEU A 42 9.59 7.14 31.46
C LEU A 42 8.58 7.45 32.56
N LYS A 43 7.53 6.63 32.68
CA LYS A 43 6.46 6.80 33.66
C LYS A 43 6.46 5.61 34.61
N ARG A 44 6.60 5.87 35.91
CA ARG A 44 6.47 4.87 36.98
C ARG A 44 5.14 5.06 37.69
N ILE A 45 4.37 3.99 37.84
CA ILE A 45 3.07 3.99 38.52
C ILE A 45 3.20 3.14 39.76
N ILE A 46 3.10 3.78 40.93
CA ILE A 46 3.39 3.18 42.23
C ILE A 46 2.10 3.02 43.02
N LEU A 47 1.83 1.80 43.44
CA LEU A 47 0.66 1.40 44.22
C LEU A 47 0.99 1.21 45.69
N SER A 48 2.25 0.91 46.03
CA SER A 48 2.72 0.80 47.41
C SER A 48 2.83 2.16 48.08
N LYS A 49 2.47 2.22 49.36
CA LYS A 49 2.46 3.46 50.14
C LYS A 49 3.87 4.03 50.27
N GLN A 50 4.05 5.29 49.86
CA GLN A 50 5.31 6.01 49.96
C GLN A 50 5.22 7.11 51.03
N THR A 51 6.38 7.54 51.52
CA THR A 51 6.57 8.78 52.28
C THR A 51 7.28 9.81 51.40
N ALA A 52 7.32 11.07 51.82
CA ALA A 52 8.12 12.08 51.12
C ALA A 52 9.59 11.67 51.02
N GLN A 53 10.14 11.10 52.11
CA GLN A 53 11.53 10.62 52.14
C GLN A 53 11.76 9.42 51.21
N SER A 54 10.87 8.43 51.19
CA SER A 54 11.02 7.28 50.29
C SER A 54 10.85 7.67 48.82
N THR A 55 9.98 8.66 48.54
CA THR A 55 9.83 9.21 47.19
C THR A 55 11.09 9.95 46.75
N MET A 56 11.69 10.79 47.60
CA MET A 56 12.95 11.46 47.28
C MET A 56 14.12 10.48 47.11
N PHE A 57 14.17 9.42 47.92
CA PHE A 57 15.15 8.35 47.72
C PHE A 57 14.99 7.67 46.36
N MET A 58 13.74 7.45 45.92
CA MET A 58 13.45 6.90 44.60
C MET A 58 13.87 7.83 43.46
N VAL A 59 13.64 9.14 43.63
CA VAL A 59 14.08 10.18 42.69
C VAL A 59 15.60 10.16 42.57
N GLN A 60 16.32 10.13 43.69
CA GLN A 60 17.78 10.05 43.69
C GLN A 60 18.26 8.78 42.97
N LYS A 61 17.66 7.62 43.25
CA LYS A 61 18.04 6.36 42.59
C LYS A 61 17.85 6.42 41.06
N ILE A 62 16.79 7.07 40.58
CA ILE A 62 16.56 7.28 39.14
C ILE A 62 17.69 8.11 38.53
N MET A 63 18.13 9.16 39.23
CA MET A 63 19.22 10.02 38.77
C MET A 63 20.56 9.28 38.76
N ASP A 64 20.86 8.54 39.82
CA ASP A 64 22.12 7.81 39.97
C ASP A 64 22.27 6.68 38.94
N HIS A 65 21.15 6.06 38.53
CA HIS A 65 21.12 4.91 37.60
C HIS A 65 20.53 5.28 36.24
N HIS A 66 20.64 6.55 35.83
CA HIS A 66 20.06 7.06 34.59
C HIS A 66 20.50 6.23 33.37
N GLU A 67 21.79 5.99 33.21
CA GLU A 67 22.37 5.24 32.09
C GLU A 67 21.88 3.78 32.06
N GLU A 68 21.75 3.13 33.22
CA GLU A 68 21.22 1.77 33.32
C GLU A 68 19.74 1.71 32.88
N ILE A 69 18.97 2.74 33.23
CA ILE A 69 17.57 2.86 32.80
C ILE A 69 17.51 3.03 31.28
N GLU A 70 18.34 3.90 30.69
CA GLU A 70 18.41 4.07 29.23
C GLU A 70 18.77 2.76 28.52
N HIS A 71 19.71 1.99 29.09
CA HIS A 71 20.06 0.67 28.58
C HIS A 71 18.89 -0.32 28.66
N LEU A 72 18.15 -0.32 29.77
CA LEU A 72 16.94 -1.15 29.95
C LEU A 72 15.87 -0.87 28.89
N VAL A 73 15.63 0.40 28.56
CA VAL A 73 14.65 0.79 27.52
C VAL A 73 15.22 0.74 26.10
N SER A 74 16.54 0.65 25.97
CA SER A 74 17.30 0.73 24.72
C SER A 74 17.03 2.02 23.92
N HIS A 75 16.64 3.09 24.62
CA HIS A 75 16.31 4.39 24.05
C HIS A 75 16.63 5.50 25.07
N PRO A 76 16.96 6.72 24.63
CA PRO A 76 17.25 7.82 25.54
C PRO A 76 16.02 8.26 26.34
N VAL A 77 16.23 8.65 27.59
CA VAL A 77 15.17 9.11 28.50
C VAL A 77 15.42 10.57 28.87
N GLU A 78 14.53 11.48 28.49
CA GLU A 78 14.69 12.91 28.80
C GLU A 78 13.85 13.33 30.02
N HIS A 79 12.74 12.63 30.28
CA HIS A 79 11.79 12.98 31.33
C HIS A 79 11.33 11.76 32.13
N TYR A 80 11.07 11.98 33.43
CA TYR A 80 10.51 10.99 34.33
C TYR A 80 9.20 11.49 34.94
N GLU A 81 8.19 10.64 34.98
CA GLU A 81 6.91 10.90 35.64
C GLU A 81 6.63 9.79 36.67
N ILE A 82 6.50 10.15 37.94
CA ILE A 82 6.18 9.22 39.03
C ILE A 82 4.75 9.47 39.47
N LEU A 83 3.87 8.48 39.32
CA LEU A 83 2.48 8.54 39.75
C LEU A 83 2.31 7.76 41.04
N LEU A 84 1.85 8.43 42.10
CA LEU A 84 1.56 7.82 43.40
C LEU A 84 0.06 7.58 43.53
N ILE A 85 -0.38 6.32 43.52
CA ILE A 85 -1.80 5.95 43.54
C ILE A 85 -2.30 5.73 44.97
N ASN A 86 -3.49 6.27 45.30
CA ASN A 86 -4.10 6.26 46.64
C ASN A 86 -3.33 7.08 47.69
N GLN A 87 -2.59 8.10 47.27
CA GLN A 87 -1.70 8.86 48.17
C GLN A 87 -1.70 10.33 47.76
N GLU A 88 -1.52 11.19 48.76
CA GLU A 88 -1.31 12.62 48.58
C GLU A 88 -0.03 13.01 49.32
N ILE A 89 1.04 13.17 48.56
CA ILE A 89 2.34 13.59 49.05
C ILE A 89 2.69 14.93 48.40
N GLN A 90 3.02 15.92 49.23
CA GLN A 90 3.58 17.19 48.79
C GLN A 90 5.11 17.10 48.80
N ILE A 91 5.72 17.44 47.68
CA ILE A 91 7.17 17.51 47.51
C ILE A 91 7.47 18.88 46.90
N ASN A 92 8.25 19.69 47.61
CA ASN A 92 8.42 21.10 47.28
C ASN A 92 9.49 21.34 46.21
N GLU A 93 10.53 20.52 46.18
CA GLU A 93 11.65 20.66 45.24
C GLU A 93 11.88 19.36 44.49
N MET A 94 11.93 19.45 43.16
CA MET A 94 12.13 18.32 42.25
C MET A 94 13.12 18.71 41.16
N PRO A 95 13.96 17.79 40.69
CA PRO A 95 14.79 18.00 39.50
C PRO A 95 13.93 18.38 38.28
N LEU A 96 14.45 19.24 37.40
CA LEU A 96 13.75 19.76 36.22
C LEU A 96 13.16 18.68 35.30
N ASN A 97 13.80 17.51 35.23
CA ASN A 97 13.40 16.40 34.38
C ASN A 97 12.49 15.37 35.07
N ILE A 98 12.14 15.55 36.36
CA ILE A 98 11.35 14.59 37.13
C ILE A 98 10.09 15.25 37.68
N LYS A 99 8.93 14.66 37.38
CA LYS A 99 7.62 15.10 37.87
C LYS A 99 6.98 14.03 38.74
N VAL A 100 6.65 14.37 39.98
CA VAL A 100 5.86 13.51 40.87
C VAL A 100 4.41 13.98 40.87
N ILE A 101 3.46 13.05 40.67
CA ILE A 101 2.03 13.31 40.57
C ILE A 101 1.31 12.42 41.59
N SER A 102 0.71 13.05 42.60
CA SER A 102 -0.14 12.38 43.59
C SER A 102 -1.55 12.17 43.05
N CYS A 103 -2.08 10.94 43.17
CA CYS A 103 -3.42 10.56 42.72
C CYS A 103 -4.24 9.98 43.90
N PRO A 104 -4.87 10.82 44.73
CA PRO A 104 -5.60 10.37 45.92
C PRO A 104 -6.93 9.66 45.59
N ASP A 105 -7.53 9.95 44.44
CA ASP A 105 -8.87 9.50 44.07
C ASP A 105 -8.99 9.00 42.62
N THR A 106 -10.15 8.44 42.26
CA THR A 106 -10.39 7.92 40.90
C THR A 106 -10.39 8.99 39.80
N LEU A 107 -10.66 10.25 40.14
CA LEU A 107 -10.72 11.36 39.20
C LEU A 107 -9.29 11.77 38.78
N SER A 108 -8.40 11.93 39.76
CA SER A 108 -6.98 12.23 39.55
C SER A 108 -6.27 11.16 38.70
N VAL A 109 -6.58 9.88 38.92
CA VAL A 109 -6.09 8.78 38.05
C VAL A 109 -6.61 8.94 36.61
N LYS A 110 -7.90 9.21 36.42
CA LYS A 110 -8.47 9.40 35.06
C LYS A 110 -7.92 10.62 34.35
N GLN A 111 -7.59 11.68 35.08
CA GLN A 111 -6.99 12.90 34.52
C GLN A 111 -5.53 12.65 34.12
N THR A 112 -4.78 11.92 34.95
CA THR A 112 -3.36 11.67 34.70
C THR A 112 -3.13 10.59 33.64
N LEU A 113 -3.94 9.52 33.66
CA LEU A 113 -3.96 8.46 32.64
C LEU A 113 -5.04 8.73 31.58
N ASN A 114 -5.21 9.99 31.18
CA ASN A 114 -6.19 10.35 30.17
C ASN A 114 -5.76 9.88 28.77
N THR A 115 -6.73 9.48 27.95
CA THR A 115 -6.49 9.00 26.59
C THR A 115 -7.21 9.88 25.56
N PRO A 116 -6.62 10.13 24.38
CA PRO A 116 -7.26 10.91 23.34
C PRO A 116 -8.53 10.25 22.78
N PHE A 117 -8.69 8.93 22.95
CA PHE A 117 -9.81 8.15 22.42
C PHE A 117 -10.77 7.65 23.52
N LYS A 118 -10.99 8.49 24.54
CA LYS A 118 -11.80 8.15 25.73
C LYS A 118 -13.21 7.67 25.42
N ALA A 119 -13.85 8.23 24.37
CA ALA A 119 -15.20 7.85 23.93
C ALA A 119 -15.28 6.41 23.38
N ILE A 120 -14.18 5.90 22.81
CA ILE A 120 -14.08 4.52 22.32
C ILE A 120 -13.77 3.59 23.51
N SER A 121 -12.91 4.06 24.42
CA SER A 121 -12.51 3.33 25.64
C SER A 121 -13.68 2.96 26.55
N SER A 122 -14.63 3.88 26.73
CA SER A 122 -15.75 3.74 27.66
C SER A 122 -16.74 2.62 27.29
N LYS A 123 -16.73 2.12 26.06
CA LYS A 123 -17.63 1.05 25.57
C LYS A 123 -17.11 -0.37 25.82
N THR A 124 -15.95 -0.53 26.46
CA THR A 124 -15.36 -1.85 26.70
C THR A 124 -16.05 -2.59 27.85
N LYS A 125 -16.46 -3.85 27.59
CA LYS A 125 -17.00 -4.73 28.65
C LYS A 125 -15.96 -4.90 29.76
N PRO A 126 -16.37 -4.79 31.05
CA PRO A 126 -15.44 -4.93 32.17
C PRO A 126 -14.86 -6.34 32.23
N GLN A 127 -13.54 -6.45 32.37
CA GLN A 127 -12.81 -7.72 32.48
C GLN A 127 -12.30 -7.96 33.90
N SER A 128 -11.70 -9.13 34.17
CA SER A 128 -11.04 -9.42 35.45
C SER A 128 -9.73 -8.62 35.60
N VAL A 129 -9.23 -8.49 36.83
CA VAL A 129 -7.92 -7.86 37.11
C VAL A 129 -6.80 -8.59 36.36
N SER A 130 -6.77 -9.92 36.49
CA SER A 130 -5.80 -10.79 35.82
C SER A 130 -5.80 -10.63 34.30
N TRP A 131 -6.97 -10.39 33.70
CA TRP A 131 -7.07 -10.13 32.26
C TRP A 131 -6.33 -8.85 31.85
N TYR A 132 -6.51 -7.76 32.61
CA TYR A 132 -5.82 -6.49 32.33
C TYR A 132 -4.31 -6.62 32.57
N GLN A 133 -3.91 -7.23 33.70
CA GLN A 133 -2.50 -7.50 34.02
C GLN A 133 -1.81 -8.29 32.90
N ASN A 134 -2.40 -9.41 32.48
CA ASN A 134 -1.84 -10.26 31.42
C ASN A 134 -1.72 -9.55 30.07
N ARG A 135 -2.58 -8.58 29.77
CA ARG A 135 -2.53 -7.79 28.53
C ARG A 135 -1.52 -6.65 28.58
N VAL A 136 -1.26 -6.09 29.76
CA VAL A 136 -0.23 -5.06 29.96
C VAL A 136 1.17 -5.67 30.01
N ILE A 137 1.34 -6.80 30.71
CA ILE A 137 2.65 -7.39 31.02
C ILE A 137 3.19 -8.26 29.87
N LYS A 138 2.34 -8.63 28.90
CA LYS A 138 2.74 -9.54 27.80
C LYS A 138 3.90 -8.94 26.98
N LYS A 139 4.95 -9.75 26.79
CA LYS A 139 6.18 -9.31 26.10
C LYS A 139 6.21 -9.58 24.58
N ASN A 140 5.26 -10.35 24.02
CA ASN A 140 5.28 -10.66 22.59
C ASN A 140 4.92 -9.40 21.75
N PRO A 141 5.82 -8.92 20.85
CA PRO A 141 5.58 -7.72 20.05
C PRO A 141 4.31 -7.77 19.21
N ILE A 142 3.94 -8.94 18.68
CA ILE A 142 2.71 -9.10 17.87
C ILE A 142 1.48 -8.92 18.75
N ASP A 143 1.45 -9.56 19.93
CA ASP A 143 0.33 -9.42 20.85
C ASP A 143 0.15 -7.96 21.27
N THR A 144 1.26 -7.27 21.57
CA THR A 144 1.26 -5.85 21.93
C THR A 144 0.74 -4.98 20.79
N ALA A 145 1.24 -5.19 19.56
CA ALA A 145 0.77 -4.48 18.38
C ALA A 145 -0.72 -4.69 18.12
N MET A 146 -1.24 -5.90 18.34
CA MET A 146 -2.65 -6.22 18.16
C MET A 146 -3.56 -5.55 19.19
N ILE A 147 -3.06 -5.32 20.40
CA ILE A 147 -3.77 -4.58 21.46
C ILE A 147 -3.79 -3.08 21.15
N LYS A 148 -2.65 -2.52 20.72
CA LYS A 148 -2.46 -1.09 20.48
C LYS A 148 -3.43 -0.55 19.44
N PHE A 149 -3.86 0.69 19.66
CA PHE A 149 -4.63 1.46 18.71
C PHE A 149 -3.69 2.08 17.67
N THR A 150 -4.01 1.82 16.40
CA THR A 150 -3.15 1.98 15.22
C THR A 150 -3.95 2.80 14.21
N PRO A 151 -4.09 4.11 14.46
CA PRO A 151 -5.02 4.97 13.72
C PRO A 151 -4.72 5.01 12.22
N LEU A 152 -3.45 4.94 11.80
CA LEU A 152 -3.12 5.00 10.37
C LEU A 152 -3.50 3.73 9.64
N THR A 153 -3.28 2.56 10.26
CA THR A 153 -3.74 1.28 9.71
C THR A 153 -5.26 1.27 9.54
N TYR A 154 -6.01 1.71 10.56
CA TYR A 154 -7.47 1.81 10.47
C TYR A 154 -7.92 2.84 9.42
N LEU A 155 -7.22 3.95 9.30
CA LEU A 155 -7.51 4.96 8.28
C LEU A 155 -7.30 4.41 6.87
N LEU A 156 -6.19 3.72 6.62
CA LEU A 156 -5.90 3.10 5.32
C LEU A 156 -6.94 2.02 4.98
N ILE A 157 -7.34 1.20 5.96
CA ILE A 157 -8.43 0.22 5.76
C ILE A 157 -9.73 0.94 5.38
N LEU A 158 -10.08 2.00 6.11
CA LEU A 158 -11.29 2.77 5.84
C LEU A 158 -11.27 3.39 4.43
N ILE A 159 -10.13 3.97 4.01
CA ILE A 159 -9.97 4.53 2.67
C ILE A 159 -10.19 3.46 1.61
N ASN A 160 -9.61 2.27 1.76
CA ASN A 160 -9.80 1.16 0.82
C ASN A 160 -11.26 0.69 0.73
N ILE A 161 -11.95 0.60 1.87
CA ILE A 161 -13.38 0.24 1.90
C ILE A 161 -14.22 1.31 1.20
N ILE A 162 -13.97 2.60 1.47
CA ILE A 162 -14.67 3.71 0.82
C ILE A 162 -14.41 3.69 -0.70
N SER A 163 -13.17 3.52 -1.12
CA SER A 163 -12.80 3.40 -2.54
C SER A 163 -13.53 2.24 -3.22
N PHE A 164 -13.60 1.07 -2.56
CA PHE A 164 -14.33 -0.08 -3.10
C PHE A 164 -15.84 0.19 -3.22
N ILE A 165 -16.47 0.81 -2.21
CA ILE A 165 -17.89 1.18 -2.29
C ILE A 165 -18.11 2.17 -3.45
N ALA A 166 -17.25 3.19 -3.59
CA ALA A 166 -17.32 4.15 -4.67
C ALA A 166 -17.18 3.48 -6.06
N MET A 167 -16.26 2.52 -6.21
CA MET A 167 -16.12 1.73 -7.45
C MET A 167 -17.37 0.92 -7.79
N ASN A 168 -18.07 0.37 -6.79
CA ASN A 168 -19.30 -0.39 -7.02
C ASN A 168 -20.48 0.52 -7.38
N ILE A 169 -20.59 1.70 -6.75
CA ILE A 169 -21.59 2.71 -7.14
C ILE A 169 -21.34 3.19 -8.59
N TRP A 170 -20.08 3.37 -8.96
CA TRP A 170 -19.69 3.69 -10.34
C TRP A 170 -20.11 2.60 -11.33
N HIS A 171 -19.87 1.33 -11.00
CA HIS A 171 -20.29 0.18 -11.83
C HIS A 171 -21.80 0.20 -12.12
N MET A 172 -22.62 0.57 -11.15
CA MET A 172 -24.08 0.63 -11.32
C MET A 172 -24.56 1.77 -12.24
N THR A 173 -23.71 2.75 -12.53
CA THR A 173 -24.09 3.99 -13.21
C THR A 173 -23.48 4.15 -14.61
N HIS A 174 -22.49 3.34 -14.99
CA HIS A 174 -21.75 3.45 -16.25
C HIS A 174 -21.87 2.18 -17.09
N LYS A 175 -22.02 2.33 -18.42
CA LYS A 175 -22.20 1.21 -19.36
C LYS A 175 -20.88 0.51 -19.68
N VAL A 176 -19.82 1.25 -19.97
CA VAL A 176 -18.45 0.73 -20.05
C VAL A 176 -17.79 0.92 -18.69
N ASP A 177 -17.52 -0.18 -18.00
CA ASP A 177 -16.94 -0.16 -16.67
C ASP A 177 -15.68 -1.04 -16.59
N THR A 178 -14.54 -0.42 -16.89
CA THR A 178 -13.23 -1.08 -16.74
C THR A 178 -12.50 -0.54 -15.51
N LEU A 179 -11.66 -1.38 -14.91
CA LEU A 179 -10.75 -0.95 -13.85
C LEU A 179 -9.83 0.18 -14.31
N VAL A 180 -9.51 0.25 -15.60
CA VAL A 180 -8.73 1.33 -16.18
C VAL A 180 -9.47 2.66 -16.07
N GLU A 181 -10.76 2.74 -16.40
CA GLU A 181 -11.51 3.98 -16.25
C GLU A 181 -11.62 4.45 -14.79
N LYS A 182 -11.60 3.52 -13.83
CA LYS A 182 -11.63 3.79 -12.38
C LYS A 182 -10.30 4.26 -11.78
N GLY A 183 -9.22 4.33 -12.55
CA GLY A 183 -7.89 4.71 -12.04
C GLY A 183 -6.93 3.54 -11.80
N GLY A 184 -7.23 2.36 -12.35
CA GLY A 184 -6.30 1.24 -12.40
C GLY A 184 -5.03 1.62 -13.16
N LEU A 185 -3.91 1.05 -12.74
CA LEU A 185 -2.61 1.34 -13.32
C LEU A 185 -2.35 0.43 -14.51
N THR A 186 -2.01 1.03 -15.63
CA THR A 186 -1.58 0.35 -16.86
C THR A 186 -0.35 1.07 -17.39
N HIS A 187 0.51 0.34 -18.10
CA HIS A 187 1.68 0.93 -18.75
C HIS A 187 1.29 2.04 -19.72
N PHE A 188 0.35 1.73 -20.62
CA PHE A 188 -0.15 2.66 -21.63
C PHE A 188 -0.57 4.02 -21.04
N ASN A 189 -1.47 4.02 -20.04
CA ASN A 189 -1.96 5.27 -19.46
C ASN A 189 -0.85 6.04 -18.72
N PHE A 190 0.07 5.32 -18.07
CA PHE A 190 1.18 5.95 -17.36
C PHE A 190 2.11 6.71 -18.32
N VAL A 191 2.51 6.09 -19.44
CA VAL A 191 3.38 6.77 -20.42
C VAL A 191 2.67 7.91 -21.16
N HIS A 192 1.33 7.88 -21.21
CA HIS A 192 0.49 8.96 -21.75
C HIS A 192 0.13 10.06 -20.74
N GLY A 193 0.73 10.06 -19.54
CA GLY A 193 0.63 11.17 -18.59
C GLY A 193 -0.30 10.96 -17.39
N ASP A 194 -0.99 9.82 -17.29
CA ASP A 194 -1.86 9.50 -16.14
C ASP A 194 -1.04 9.01 -14.92
N TYR A 195 -0.03 9.79 -14.50
CA TYR A 195 0.88 9.41 -13.41
C TYR A 195 0.20 9.19 -12.06
N TYR A 196 -0.97 9.82 -11.85
CA TYR A 196 -1.77 9.65 -10.63
C TYR A 196 -2.17 8.19 -10.38
N ARG A 197 -2.22 7.37 -11.44
CA ARG A 197 -2.57 5.95 -11.39
C ARG A 197 -1.63 5.13 -10.54
N VAL A 198 -0.38 5.57 -10.38
CA VAL A 198 0.60 4.93 -9.49
C VAL A 198 0.15 4.96 -8.04
N ILE A 199 -0.62 5.97 -7.63
CA ILE A 199 -1.16 6.07 -6.28
C ILE A 199 -2.59 5.53 -6.23
N SER A 200 -3.46 5.90 -7.17
CA SER A 200 -4.87 5.47 -7.11
C SER A 200 -5.03 3.96 -7.16
N SER A 201 -4.22 3.25 -7.97
CA SER A 201 -4.28 1.79 -8.08
C SER A 201 -4.08 1.08 -6.73
N MET A 202 -3.31 1.67 -5.82
CA MET A 202 -3.05 1.12 -4.48
C MET A 202 -4.32 0.99 -3.63
N PHE A 203 -5.41 1.66 -4.01
CA PHE A 203 -6.67 1.71 -3.25
C PHE A 203 -7.86 1.07 -3.98
N LEU A 204 -7.68 0.63 -5.22
CA LEU A 204 -8.73 0.01 -6.02
C LEU A 204 -8.71 -1.51 -5.84
N HIS A 205 -9.87 -2.16 -5.85
CA HIS A 205 -9.99 -3.62 -5.72
C HIS A 205 -11.03 -4.13 -6.71
N PHE A 206 -10.70 -5.20 -7.45
CA PHE A 206 -11.56 -5.72 -8.51
C PHE A 206 -12.76 -6.52 -8.00
N ASP A 207 -12.65 -7.17 -6.84
CA ASP A 207 -13.75 -7.86 -6.18
C ASP A 207 -13.66 -7.80 -4.65
N PHE A 208 -14.70 -8.32 -3.99
CA PHE A 208 -14.81 -8.33 -2.54
C PHE A 208 -13.77 -9.24 -1.87
N GLN A 209 -13.43 -10.38 -2.46
CA GLN A 209 -12.49 -11.33 -1.86
C GLN A 209 -11.06 -10.75 -1.84
N HIS A 210 -10.67 -10.06 -2.91
CA HIS A 210 -9.42 -9.33 -3.02
C HIS A 210 -9.34 -8.20 -1.98
N LEU A 211 -10.42 -7.41 -1.81
CA LEU A 211 -10.49 -6.41 -0.74
C LEU A 211 -10.37 -7.05 0.64
N LEU A 212 -11.17 -8.08 0.92
CA LEU A 212 -11.19 -8.74 2.23
C LEU A 212 -9.81 -9.26 2.61
N PHE A 213 -9.14 -9.95 1.69
CA PHE A 213 -7.80 -10.49 1.91
C PHE A 213 -6.77 -9.37 2.18
N ASN A 214 -6.77 -8.31 1.36
CA ASN A 214 -5.88 -7.17 1.58
C ASN A 214 -6.16 -6.44 2.90
N MET A 215 -7.42 -6.27 3.30
CA MET A 215 -7.76 -5.59 4.55
C MET A 215 -7.41 -6.43 5.77
N MET A 216 -7.56 -7.76 5.70
CA MET A 216 -7.08 -8.66 6.75
C MET A 216 -5.55 -8.60 6.88
N SER A 217 -4.83 -8.64 5.77
CA SER A 217 -3.36 -8.55 5.78
C SER A 217 -2.87 -7.18 6.25
N LEU A 218 -3.50 -6.10 5.78
CA LEU A 218 -3.20 -4.74 6.24
C LEU A 218 -3.53 -4.57 7.73
N PHE A 219 -4.60 -5.18 8.23
CA PHE A 219 -4.91 -5.17 9.65
C PHE A 219 -3.84 -5.87 10.49
N ILE A 220 -3.28 -6.99 10.03
CA ILE A 220 -2.26 -7.71 10.79
C ILE A 220 -0.90 -7.01 10.65
N LEU A 221 -0.39 -6.89 9.42
CA LEU A 221 0.93 -6.34 9.13
C LEU A 221 0.98 -4.84 9.41
N GLY A 222 -0.06 -4.10 9.02
CA GLY A 222 -0.14 -2.66 9.29
C GLY A 222 -0.06 -2.35 10.78
N LYS A 223 -0.79 -3.08 11.61
CA LYS A 223 -0.74 -2.90 13.07
C LYS A 223 0.64 -3.21 13.65
N ILE A 224 1.29 -4.27 13.17
CA ILE A 224 2.65 -4.61 13.60
C ILE A 224 3.61 -3.48 13.21
N ILE A 225 3.63 -3.06 11.95
CA ILE A 225 4.59 -2.05 11.49
C ILE A 225 4.30 -0.66 12.07
N GLU A 226 3.05 -0.25 12.22
CA GLU A 226 2.70 1.01 12.89
C GLU A 226 3.08 1.01 14.38
N TYR A 227 3.15 -0.16 15.03
CA TYR A 227 3.69 -0.29 16.39
C TYR A 227 5.22 -0.25 16.43
N LEU A 228 5.89 -0.82 15.43
CA LEU A 228 7.36 -0.88 15.38
C LEU A 228 8.00 0.45 14.94
N TYR A 229 7.34 1.16 14.03
CA TYR A 229 7.81 2.42 13.44
C TYR A 229 6.97 3.61 13.90
N LEU A 230 7.55 4.81 13.87
CA LEU A 230 6.77 6.03 14.12
C LEU A 230 5.70 6.22 13.03
N LYS A 231 4.58 6.85 13.37
CA LYS A 231 3.45 7.11 12.46
C LYS A 231 3.87 7.64 11.08
N ARG A 232 4.79 8.62 11.03
CA ARG A 232 5.29 9.18 9.76
C ARG A 232 6.12 8.19 8.97
N GLN A 233 6.93 7.38 9.65
CA GLN A 233 7.77 6.34 9.04
C GLN A 233 6.90 5.22 8.45
N TYR A 234 5.88 4.76 9.19
CA TYR A 234 4.89 3.81 8.70
C TYR A 234 4.23 4.27 7.39
N LEU A 235 3.76 5.52 7.35
CA LEU A 235 3.11 6.07 6.15
C LEU A 235 4.08 6.18 4.96
N LEU A 236 5.33 6.61 5.21
CA LEU A 236 6.37 6.65 4.18
C LEU A 236 6.67 5.26 3.61
N ILE A 237 6.79 4.25 4.47
CA ILE A 237 7.01 2.86 4.05
C ILE A 237 5.84 2.37 3.18
N TYR A 238 4.60 2.58 3.62
CA TYR A 238 3.42 2.13 2.90
C TYR A 238 3.29 2.81 1.52
N ILE A 239 3.38 4.15 1.49
CA ILE A 239 3.18 4.93 0.26
C ILE A 239 4.37 4.78 -0.69
N CYS A 240 5.60 5.06 -0.23
CA CYS A 240 6.77 5.00 -1.11
C CYS A 240 7.08 3.57 -1.53
N GLY A 241 6.92 2.58 -0.64
CA GLY A 241 7.10 1.17 -0.99
C GLY A 241 6.07 0.69 -2.00
N GLY A 242 4.80 1.09 -1.86
CA GLY A 242 3.76 0.82 -2.86
C GLY A 242 4.04 1.47 -4.22
N ILE A 243 4.50 2.73 -4.22
CA ILE A 243 4.93 3.42 -5.44
C ILE A 243 6.08 2.68 -6.13
N ILE A 244 7.11 2.27 -5.39
CA ILE A 244 8.23 1.48 -5.94
C ILE A 244 7.72 0.15 -6.51
N GLY A 245 6.80 -0.52 -5.82
CA GLY A 245 6.12 -1.71 -6.33
C GLY A 245 5.45 -1.46 -7.68
N ASN A 246 4.68 -0.39 -7.79
CA ASN A 246 4.00 -0.02 -9.03
C ASN A 246 4.98 0.37 -10.15
N LEU A 247 6.09 1.05 -9.85
CA LEU A 247 7.14 1.34 -10.83
C LEU A 247 7.82 0.06 -11.33
N VAL A 248 8.11 -0.90 -10.45
CA VAL A 248 8.66 -2.20 -10.85
C VAL A 248 7.65 -2.96 -11.72
N SER A 249 6.36 -2.95 -11.38
CA SER A 249 5.33 -3.53 -12.25
C SER A 249 5.33 -2.88 -13.63
N LEU A 250 5.30 -1.55 -13.72
CA LEU A 250 5.28 -0.86 -15.01
C LEU A 250 6.51 -1.17 -15.87
N ALA A 251 7.67 -1.37 -15.23
CA ALA A 251 8.92 -1.64 -15.93
C ALA A 251 9.00 -3.06 -16.51
N PHE A 252 8.21 -4.02 -16.01
CA PHE A 252 8.35 -5.44 -16.40
C PHE A 252 7.04 -6.12 -16.82
N ASP A 253 5.91 -5.43 -16.72
CA ASP A 253 4.60 -5.91 -17.15
C ASP A 253 3.78 -4.77 -17.78
N THR A 254 3.72 -4.79 -19.11
CA THR A 254 3.04 -3.76 -19.91
C THR A 254 1.60 -4.11 -20.24
N THR A 255 1.16 -5.34 -19.95
CA THR A 255 -0.14 -5.86 -20.38
C THR A 255 -1.16 -5.91 -19.25
N SER A 256 -0.72 -6.05 -18.00
CA SER A 256 -1.65 -6.16 -16.87
C SER A 256 -2.22 -4.83 -16.40
N ILE A 257 -3.39 -4.92 -15.77
CA ILE A 257 -3.99 -3.82 -15.02
C ILE A 257 -3.64 -4.06 -13.54
N SER A 258 -2.82 -3.18 -12.97
CA SER A 258 -2.49 -3.24 -11.56
C SER A 258 -3.52 -2.49 -10.71
N VAL A 259 -4.11 -3.20 -9.74
CA VAL A 259 -4.97 -2.65 -8.68
C VAL A 259 -4.74 -3.43 -7.38
N GLY A 260 -4.87 -2.75 -6.25
CA GLY A 260 -4.87 -3.37 -4.92
C GLY A 260 -3.79 -2.83 -4.00
N ALA A 261 -4.06 -2.92 -2.69
CA ALA A 261 -3.12 -2.51 -1.64
C ALA A 261 -1.93 -3.46 -1.47
N SER A 262 -1.90 -4.59 -2.18
CA SER A 262 -0.99 -5.71 -1.94
C SER A 262 0.49 -5.36 -2.11
N GLY A 263 0.86 -4.54 -3.10
CA GLY A 263 2.24 -4.02 -3.23
C GLY A 263 2.69 -3.21 -2.00
N ALA A 264 1.81 -2.37 -1.46
CA ALA A 264 2.08 -1.60 -0.24
C ALA A 264 2.12 -2.48 1.01
N ILE A 265 1.32 -3.54 1.06
CA ILE A 265 1.36 -4.54 2.14
C ILE A 265 2.68 -5.32 2.09
N CYS A 266 3.16 -5.70 0.90
CA CYS A 266 4.50 -6.27 0.72
C CYS A 266 5.59 -5.30 1.21
N ALA A 267 5.43 -3.99 1.02
CA ALA A 267 6.36 -3.01 1.59
C ALA A 267 6.39 -3.04 3.13
N LEU A 268 5.25 -3.24 3.79
CA LEU A 268 5.21 -3.44 5.25
C LEU A 268 5.97 -4.71 5.66
N MET A 269 5.90 -5.78 4.86
CA MET A 269 6.69 -7.00 5.09
C MET A 269 8.19 -6.73 4.96
N GLY A 270 8.60 -5.96 3.94
CA GLY A 270 9.99 -5.52 3.78
C GLY A 270 10.50 -4.71 4.97
N ALA A 271 9.66 -3.82 5.49
CA ALA A 271 9.98 -3.06 6.69
C ALA A 271 10.07 -3.93 7.97
N ALA A 272 9.33 -5.03 8.05
CA ALA A 272 9.49 -6.01 9.12
C ALA A 272 10.90 -6.63 9.09
N ILE A 273 11.37 -7.00 7.89
CA ILE A 273 12.73 -7.54 7.68
C ILE A 273 13.78 -6.51 8.09
N ALA A 274 13.64 -5.26 7.65
CA ALA A 274 14.53 -4.18 8.05
C ALA A 274 14.59 -4.02 9.58
N TYR A 275 13.42 -4.05 10.24
CA TYR A 275 13.36 -3.94 11.69
C TYR A 275 14.10 -5.09 12.39
N ILE A 276 13.96 -6.32 11.91
CA ILE A 276 14.69 -7.49 12.45
C ILE A 276 16.20 -7.31 12.31
N ILE A 277 16.68 -6.84 11.15
CA ILE A 277 18.10 -6.62 10.88
C ILE A 277 18.68 -5.56 11.83
N PHE A 278 17.96 -4.45 12.04
CA PHE A 278 18.51 -3.28 12.73
C PHE A 278 18.19 -3.19 14.22
N SER A 279 17.15 -3.88 14.70
CA SER A 279 16.79 -3.81 16.13
C SER A 279 17.76 -4.56 17.05
N GLY A 280 18.57 -5.48 16.51
CA GLY A 280 19.48 -6.33 17.28
C GLY A 280 18.79 -7.28 18.27
N LYS A 281 17.45 -7.24 18.36
CA LYS A 281 16.62 -8.02 19.27
C LYS A 281 16.03 -9.20 18.51
N PHE A 282 16.73 -10.33 18.56
CA PHE A 282 16.35 -11.56 17.88
C PHE A 282 15.36 -12.39 18.71
N ASP A 283 14.13 -11.89 18.87
CA ASP A 283 13.05 -12.76 19.32
C ASP A 283 12.75 -13.78 18.21
N LYS A 284 13.30 -14.99 18.34
CA LYS A 284 13.14 -16.10 17.37
C LYS A 284 11.66 -16.37 17.07
N LYS A 285 10.78 -16.22 18.07
CA LYS A 285 9.35 -16.43 17.90
C LYS A 285 8.76 -15.35 17.01
N PHE A 286 9.10 -14.09 17.26
CA PHE A 286 8.67 -12.98 16.42
C PHE A 286 9.13 -13.15 14.96
N ILE A 287 10.40 -13.49 14.75
CA ILE A 287 10.97 -13.72 13.40
C ILE A 287 10.23 -14.84 12.67
N MET A 288 10.03 -16.00 13.33
CA MET A 288 9.30 -17.11 12.72
C MET A 288 7.86 -16.76 12.41
N GLN A 289 7.18 -15.99 13.26
CA GLN A 289 5.80 -15.55 13.02
C GLN A 289 5.70 -14.61 11.81
N ILE A 290 6.63 -13.65 11.69
CA ILE A 290 6.69 -12.76 10.52
C ILE A 290 7.02 -13.55 9.25
N LEU A 291 7.98 -14.47 9.30
CA LEU A 291 8.39 -15.28 8.15
C LEU A 291 7.26 -16.20 7.68
N ILE A 292 6.63 -16.95 8.58
CA ILE A 292 5.50 -17.82 8.25
C ILE A 292 4.32 -16.99 7.73
N GLY A 293 3.97 -15.89 8.40
CA GLY A 293 2.90 -15.00 7.95
C GLY A 293 3.17 -14.42 6.56
N SER A 294 4.42 -14.07 6.27
CA SER A 294 4.88 -13.58 4.96
C SER A 294 4.75 -14.63 3.86
N ILE A 295 5.18 -15.87 4.14
CA ILE A 295 5.06 -16.99 3.21
C ILE A 295 3.59 -17.31 2.94
N ILE A 296 2.77 -17.40 3.98
CA ILE A 296 1.33 -17.64 3.83
C ILE A 296 0.69 -16.53 3.01
N TYR A 297 1.02 -15.26 3.29
CA TYR A 297 0.48 -14.14 2.53
C TYR A 297 0.85 -14.22 1.05
N LEU A 298 2.14 -14.39 0.73
CA LEU A 298 2.60 -14.47 -0.65
C LEU A 298 1.99 -15.68 -1.37
N ALA A 299 2.01 -16.86 -0.74
CA ALA A 299 1.41 -18.06 -1.31
C ALA A 299 -0.08 -17.91 -1.55
N ALA A 300 -0.84 -17.43 -0.56
CA ALA A 300 -2.28 -17.20 -0.71
C ALA A 300 -2.55 -16.10 -1.74
N SER A 301 -1.72 -15.05 -1.81
CA SER A 301 -1.84 -14.00 -2.81
C SER A 301 -1.67 -14.57 -4.21
N SER A 302 -0.70 -15.45 -4.46
CA SER A 302 -0.45 -16.07 -5.77
C SER A 302 -1.54 -17.05 -6.23
N LEU A 303 -2.45 -17.48 -5.33
CA LEU A 303 -3.59 -18.33 -5.70
C LEU A 303 -4.76 -17.53 -6.29
N PHE A 304 -4.77 -16.21 -6.15
CA PHE A 304 -5.76 -15.36 -6.80
C PHE A 304 -5.45 -15.20 -8.30
N ALA A 305 -6.48 -15.10 -9.12
CA ALA A 305 -6.30 -14.75 -10.53
C ALA A 305 -5.81 -13.30 -10.64
N ASN A 306 -5.03 -12.98 -11.69
CA ASN A 306 -4.55 -11.63 -12.02
C ASN A 306 -3.64 -10.98 -10.95
N VAL A 307 -2.78 -11.77 -10.33
CA VAL A 307 -1.83 -11.28 -9.31
C VAL A 307 -0.63 -10.63 -9.97
N ASN A 308 -0.36 -9.40 -9.55
CA ASN A 308 0.81 -8.67 -10.01
C ASN A 308 2.04 -8.98 -9.14
N ASN A 309 2.75 -10.05 -9.51
CA ASN A 309 3.95 -10.51 -8.78
C ASN A 309 5.09 -9.47 -8.82
N TYR A 310 5.20 -8.68 -9.89
CA TYR A 310 6.21 -7.62 -9.99
C TYR A 310 5.94 -6.49 -8.98
N ALA A 311 4.67 -6.11 -8.79
CA ALA A 311 4.29 -5.14 -7.77
C ALA A 311 4.57 -5.65 -6.36
N HIS A 312 4.36 -6.95 -6.09
CA HIS A 312 4.68 -7.54 -4.79
C HIS A 312 6.18 -7.57 -4.52
N PHE A 313 6.96 -7.99 -5.51
CA PHE A 313 8.42 -8.01 -5.43
C PHE A 313 8.97 -6.60 -5.22
N GLY A 314 8.59 -5.65 -6.09
CA GLY A 314 9.01 -4.25 -5.95
C GLY A 314 8.55 -3.62 -4.65
N GLY A 315 7.34 -3.95 -4.17
CA GLY A 315 6.83 -3.52 -2.89
C GLY A 315 7.69 -4.02 -1.73
N LEU A 316 7.99 -5.32 -1.68
CA LEU A 316 8.83 -5.94 -0.65
C LEU A 316 10.21 -5.28 -0.56
N PHE A 317 10.91 -5.17 -1.68
CA PHE A 317 12.25 -4.57 -1.72
C PHE A 317 12.20 -3.05 -1.51
N GLY A 318 11.18 -2.37 -2.04
CA GLY A 318 10.97 -0.94 -1.83
C GLY A 318 10.74 -0.63 -0.35
N GLY A 319 9.86 -1.38 0.32
CA GLY A 319 9.60 -1.23 1.75
C GLY A 319 10.80 -1.54 2.64
N LEU A 320 11.53 -2.62 2.32
CA LEU A 320 12.82 -2.92 2.95
C LEU A 320 13.76 -1.72 2.82
N PHE A 321 14.00 -1.24 1.60
CA PHE A 321 14.94 -0.16 1.33
C PHE A 321 14.56 1.16 2.01
N ILE A 322 13.28 1.54 1.97
CA ILE A 322 12.76 2.75 2.64
C ILE A 322 12.93 2.64 4.16
N ALA A 323 12.65 1.47 4.74
CA ALA A 323 12.86 1.24 6.17
C ALA A 323 14.35 1.27 6.57
N MET A 324 15.24 0.72 5.73
CA MET A 324 16.70 0.84 5.92
C MET A 324 17.13 2.31 5.89
N LEU A 325 16.63 3.11 4.94
CA LEU A 325 16.93 4.53 4.82
C LEU A 325 16.51 5.30 6.07
N ILE A 326 15.31 5.02 6.59
CA ILE A 326 14.80 5.61 7.84
C ILE A 326 15.75 5.30 8.99
N HIS A 327 16.22 4.05 9.09
CA HIS A 327 17.14 3.66 10.15
C HIS A 327 18.51 4.35 10.04
N LEU A 328 19.11 4.37 8.84
CA LEU A 328 20.38 5.05 8.59
C LEU A 328 20.28 6.56 8.85
N TYR A 329 19.15 7.18 8.51
CA TYR A 329 18.87 8.58 8.81
C TYR A 329 18.85 8.83 10.32
N ASN A 330 18.12 8.00 11.07
CA ASN A 330 18.01 8.14 12.53
C ASN A 330 19.37 7.95 13.22
N MET A 331 20.22 7.06 12.70
CA MET A 331 21.59 6.85 13.18
C MET A 331 22.59 7.91 12.71
N LYS A 332 22.16 8.92 11.93
CA LYS A 332 23.05 9.92 11.30
C LYS A 332 24.21 9.28 10.51
N SER A 333 23.96 8.12 9.92
CA SER A 333 24.98 7.34 9.22
C SER A 333 25.33 7.97 7.87
N GLN A 334 26.63 8.03 7.53
CA GLN A 334 27.09 8.53 6.23
C GLN A 334 26.55 7.71 5.04
N TYR A 335 26.25 6.42 5.26
CA TYR A 335 25.69 5.52 4.24
C TYR A 335 24.30 5.94 3.77
N PHE A 336 23.58 6.77 4.55
CA PHE A 336 22.29 7.31 4.15
C PHE A 336 22.37 8.02 2.78
N LYS A 337 23.38 8.89 2.58
CA LYS A 337 23.54 9.67 1.35
C LYS A 337 23.77 8.76 0.13
N TRP A 338 24.65 7.77 0.27
CA TRP A 338 24.97 6.82 -0.79
C TRP A 338 23.78 5.93 -1.14
N MET A 339 23.06 5.44 -0.13
CA MET A 339 21.88 4.62 -0.34
C MET A 339 20.73 5.42 -0.98
N SER A 340 20.54 6.67 -0.59
CA SER A 340 19.59 7.58 -1.27
C SER A 340 19.96 7.83 -2.73
N ALA A 341 21.24 8.04 -3.04
CA ALA A 341 21.70 8.22 -4.43
C ALA A 341 21.47 6.94 -5.26
N GLY A 342 21.78 5.77 -4.69
CA GLY A 342 21.52 4.47 -5.32
C GLY A 342 20.03 4.27 -5.65
N LEU A 343 19.13 4.61 -4.73
CA LEU A 343 17.68 4.56 -5.00
C LEU A 343 17.28 5.51 -6.13
N GLY A 344 17.83 6.73 -6.14
CA GLY A 344 17.58 7.68 -7.22
C GLY A 344 17.98 7.13 -8.59
N ILE A 345 19.15 6.49 -8.68
CA ILE A 345 19.62 5.83 -9.90
C ILE A 345 18.68 4.69 -10.31
N ILE A 346 18.28 3.83 -9.37
CA ILE A 346 17.36 2.72 -9.65
C ILE A 346 16.02 3.25 -10.18
N VAL A 347 15.46 4.30 -9.57
CA VAL A 347 14.21 4.93 -10.03
C VAL A 347 14.37 5.50 -11.43
N ILE A 348 15.49 6.18 -11.72
CA ILE A 348 15.77 6.70 -13.08
C ILE A 348 15.85 5.55 -14.09
N LEU A 349 16.52 4.44 -13.76
CA LEU A 349 16.60 3.27 -14.63
C LEU A 349 15.23 2.62 -14.86
N LEU A 350 14.39 2.53 -13.83
CA LEU A 350 13.02 2.04 -13.96
C LEU A 350 12.21 2.95 -14.88
N LEU A 351 12.27 4.27 -14.69
CA LEU A 351 11.57 5.23 -15.56
C LEU A 351 12.06 5.13 -17.00
N PHE A 352 13.38 5.06 -17.22
CA PHE A 352 13.94 4.87 -18.55
C PHE A 352 13.40 3.60 -19.21
N ASN A 353 13.34 2.48 -18.48
CA ASN A 353 12.79 1.24 -18.99
C ASN A 353 11.30 1.38 -19.34
N ILE A 354 10.51 1.97 -18.44
CA ILE A 354 9.07 2.20 -18.65
C ILE A 354 8.81 2.99 -19.93
N PHE A 355 9.56 4.07 -20.19
CA PHE A 355 9.38 4.90 -21.39
C PHE A 355 10.04 4.33 -22.66
N SER A 356 10.90 3.31 -22.54
CA SER A 356 11.56 2.67 -23.69
C SER A 356 10.86 1.40 -24.14
N GLU A 357 10.05 0.79 -23.27
CA GLU A 357 9.31 -0.42 -23.57
C GLU A 357 8.27 -0.22 -24.68
N LYS A 358 8.06 -1.27 -25.47
CA LYS A 358 7.08 -1.22 -26.55
C LYS A 358 5.67 -1.13 -25.95
N GLU A 359 4.96 -0.09 -26.34
CA GLU A 359 3.61 0.16 -25.84
C GLU A 359 2.65 -0.98 -26.22
N HIS A 360 1.94 -1.49 -25.21
CA HIS A 360 0.81 -2.38 -25.39
C HIS A 360 -0.50 -1.60 -25.37
N HIS A 361 -1.26 -1.64 -26.46
CA HIS A 361 -2.44 -0.82 -26.62
C HIS A 361 -3.68 -1.46 -25.97
N ILE A 362 -3.80 -1.31 -24.65
CA ILE A 362 -4.83 -2.01 -23.85
C ILE A 362 -6.27 -1.79 -24.34
N TYR A 363 -6.58 -0.60 -24.86
CA TYR A 363 -7.92 -0.29 -25.37
C TYR A 363 -8.27 -1.06 -26.66
N ASN A 364 -7.27 -1.36 -27.50
CA ASN A 364 -7.48 -2.18 -28.70
C ASN A 364 -7.73 -3.63 -28.29
N GLU A 365 -7.05 -4.11 -27.24
CA GLU A 365 -7.29 -5.44 -26.70
C GLU A 365 -8.71 -5.57 -26.13
N PHE A 366 -9.18 -4.60 -25.34
CA PHE A 366 -10.56 -4.59 -24.85
C PHE A 366 -11.58 -4.56 -26.01
N ALA A 367 -11.35 -3.75 -27.03
CA ALA A 367 -12.21 -3.72 -28.21
C ALA A 367 -12.21 -5.08 -28.93
N ALA A 368 -11.05 -5.69 -29.12
CA ALA A 368 -10.92 -7.01 -29.75
C ALA A 368 -11.63 -8.11 -28.94
N GLN A 369 -11.48 -8.12 -27.62
CA GLN A 369 -12.16 -9.05 -26.72
C GLN A 369 -13.69 -8.86 -26.77
N ALA A 370 -14.17 -7.62 -26.76
CA ALA A 370 -15.60 -7.32 -26.90
C ALA A 370 -16.16 -7.80 -28.24
N ILE A 371 -15.44 -7.57 -29.35
CA ILE A 371 -15.83 -8.07 -30.69
C ILE A 371 -15.88 -9.61 -30.69
N ALA A 372 -14.87 -10.27 -30.10
CA ALA A 372 -14.81 -11.73 -30.04
C ALA A 372 -15.93 -12.33 -29.17
N ALA A 373 -16.34 -11.64 -28.12
CA ALA A 373 -17.47 -12.01 -27.28
C ALA A 373 -18.84 -11.72 -27.92
N GLY A 374 -18.88 -11.02 -29.05
CA GLY A 374 -20.13 -10.57 -29.69
C GLY A 374 -20.75 -9.32 -29.05
N ASN A 375 -20.05 -8.67 -28.12
CA ASN A 375 -20.45 -7.43 -27.46
C ASN A 375 -20.12 -6.22 -28.33
N ASP A 376 -20.77 -6.18 -29.48
CA ASP A 376 -20.56 -5.24 -30.57
C ASP A 376 -20.80 -3.76 -30.17
N GLN A 377 -21.70 -3.51 -29.22
CA GLN A 377 -21.96 -2.17 -28.70
C GLN A 377 -20.83 -1.68 -27.79
N ASP A 378 -20.33 -2.54 -26.90
CA ASP A 378 -19.22 -2.22 -25.98
C ASP A 378 -17.95 -1.94 -26.78
N ALA A 379 -17.66 -2.76 -27.79
CA ALA A 379 -16.54 -2.54 -28.70
C ALA A 379 -16.60 -1.17 -29.38
N LYS A 380 -17.80 -0.77 -29.84
CA LYS A 380 -18.01 0.53 -30.48
C LYS A 380 -17.76 1.68 -29.52
N GLU A 381 -18.24 1.57 -28.28
CA GLU A 381 -18.06 2.59 -27.25
C GLU A 381 -16.58 2.71 -26.84
N ILE A 382 -15.87 1.59 -26.67
CA ILE A 382 -14.44 1.56 -26.39
C ILE A 382 -13.66 2.26 -27.51
N LEU A 383 -13.88 1.88 -28.77
CA LEU A 383 -13.17 2.44 -29.92
C LEU A 383 -13.48 3.93 -30.09
N THR A 384 -14.74 4.34 -29.91
CA THR A 384 -15.14 5.75 -29.98
C THR A 384 -14.47 6.57 -28.88
N THR A 385 -14.47 6.08 -27.65
CA THR A 385 -13.83 6.75 -26.51
C THR A 385 -12.32 6.84 -26.69
N THR A 386 -11.70 5.78 -27.22
CA THR A 386 -10.26 5.75 -27.53
C THR A 386 -9.87 6.85 -28.50
N ILE A 387 -10.64 7.02 -29.59
CA ILE A 387 -10.44 8.11 -30.56
C ILE A 387 -10.68 9.48 -29.93
N GLN A 388 -11.73 9.64 -29.13
CA GLN A 388 -12.04 10.92 -28.46
C GLN A 388 -10.95 11.36 -27.48
N LYS A 389 -10.33 10.40 -26.76
CA LYS A 389 -9.20 10.65 -25.87
C LYS A 389 -7.89 10.92 -26.62
N GLY A 390 -7.86 10.74 -27.94
CA GLY A 390 -6.64 10.85 -28.74
C GLY A 390 -5.67 9.68 -28.55
N TYR A 391 -6.16 8.57 -27.99
CA TYR A 391 -5.41 7.32 -27.80
C TYR A 391 -5.52 6.41 -29.02
N ASP A 392 -6.03 6.86 -30.16
CA ASP A 392 -6.18 6.02 -31.34
C ASP A 392 -4.86 5.77 -32.06
N ASN A 393 -4.68 4.54 -32.54
CA ASN A 393 -3.61 4.15 -33.46
C ASN A 393 -4.20 3.49 -34.72
N ASP A 394 -3.35 3.05 -35.63
CA ASP A 394 -3.80 2.45 -36.89
C ASP A 394 -4.67 1.20 -36.70
N GLU A 395 -4.35 0.38 -35.70
CA GLU A 395 -5.11 -0.80 -35.31
C GLU A 395 -6.48 -0.46 -34.69
N THR A 396 -6.61 0.67 -34.00
CA THR A 396 -7.92 1.19 -33.55
C THR A 396 -8.87 1.36 -34.74
N TYR A 397 -8.39 1.96 -35.84
CA TYR A 397 -9.20 2.13 -37.05
C TYR A 397 -9.43 0.81 -37.79
N VAL A 398 -8.51 -0.16 -37.72
CA VAL A 398 -8.74 -1.51 -38.24
C VAL A 398 -9.94 -2.14 -37.56
N TYR A 399 -9.94 -2.20 -36.22
CA TYR A 399 -11.05 -2.77 -35.45
C TYR A 399 -12.35 -2.00 -35.68
N TYR A 400 -12.29 -0.67 -35.75
CA TYR A 400 -13.49 0.13 -35.94
C TYR A 400 -14.11 -0.06 -37.33
N GLY A 401 -13.29 -0.10 -38.38
CA GLY A 401 -13.78 -0.38 -39.73
C GLY A 401 -14.34 -1.81 -39.88
N LEU A 402 -13.73 -2.80 -39.22
CA LEU A 402 -14.27 -4.17 -39.17
C LEU A 402 -15.64 -4.22 -38.47
N LEU A 403 -15.77 -3.54 -37.33
CA LEU A 403 -17.03 -3.45 -36.59
C LEU A 403 -18.13 -2.74 -37.41
N LYS A 404 -17.79 -1.64 -38.07
CA LYS A 404 -18.68 -0.90 -38.98
C LYS A 404 -19.11 -1.73 -40.19
N THR A 405 -18.20 -2.54 -40.73
CA THR A 405 -18.51 -3.47 -41.82
C THR A 405 -19.52 -4.52 -41.37
N LYS A 406 -19.33 -5.08 -40.18
CA LYS A 406 -20.22 -6.10 -39.60
C LYS A 406 -21.60 -5.56 -39.25
N GLN A 407 -21.68 -4.36 -38.67
CA GLN A 407 -22.94 -3.79 -38.17
C GLN A 407 -23.74 -3.02 -39.22
N GLU A 408 -23.05 -2.37 -40.16
CA GLU A 408 -23.66 -1.41 -41.07
C GLU A 408 -23.43 -1.83 -42.52
N SER A 409 -22.23 -1.62 -43.07
CA SER A 409 -21.90 -1.96 -44.46
C SER A 409 -20.41 -1.89 -44.74
N LEU A 410 -19.96 -2.57 -45.80
CA LEU A 410 -18.55 -2.51 -46.26
C LEU A 410 -18.11 -1.07 -46.60
N SER A 411 -19.00 -0.26 -47.17
CA SER A 411 -18.70 1.15 -47.48
C SER A 411 -18.41 1.98 -46.23
N ASN A 412 -19.15 1.75 -45.13
CA ASN A 412 -18.86 2.41 -43.85
C ASN A 412 -17.54 1.93 -43.24
N GLY A 413 -17.19 0.65 -43.41
CA GLY A 413 -15.88 0.14 -43.03
C GLY A 413 -14.73 0.80 -43.81
N ILE A 414 -14.87 0.90 -45.13
CA ILE A 414 -13.90 1.58 -46.01
C ILE A 414 -13.74 3.05 -45.62
N ALA A 415 -14.84 3.74 -45.32
CA ALA A 415 -14.79 5.13 -44.87
C ALA A 415 -13.93 5.29 -43.60
N GLU A 416 -14.06 4.36 -42.65
CA GLU A 416 -13.32 4.40 -41.39
C GLU A 416 -11.84 4.04 -41.56
N TRP A 417 -11.52 3.02 -42.37
CA TRP A 417 -10.12 2.72 -42.71
C TRP A 417 -9.45 3.87 -43.48
N LYS A 418 -10.19 4.59 -44.32
CA LYS A 418 -9.68 5.77 -45.02
C LYS A 418 -9.38 6.92 -44.05
N LYS A 419 -10.23 7.15 -43.04
CA LYS A 419 -9.91 8.09 -41.95
C LYS A 419 -8.64 7.67 -41.22
N GLY A 420 -8.51 6.37 -40.91
CA GLY A 420 -7.30 5.80 -40.31
C GLY A 420 -6.06 6.07 -41.15
N LEU A 421 -6.11 5.85 -42.47
CA LEU A 421 -4.97 6.12 -43.38
C LEU A 421 -4.64 7.60 -43.52
N ASN A 422 -5.61 8.50 -43.36
CA ASN A 422 -5.32 9.94 -43.34
C ASN A 422 -4.48 10.32 -42.10
N LYS A 423 -4.70 9.65 -40.96
CA LYS A 423 -3.96 9.88 -39.71
C LYS A 423 -2.67 9.06 -39.64
N PHE A 424 -2.68 7.84 -40.17
CA PHE A 424 -1.59 6.87 -40.17
C PHE A 424 -1.28 6.41 -41.61
N PRO A 425 -0.68 7.28 -42.45
CA PRO A 425 -0.49 7.00 -43.88
C PRO A 425 0.40 5.80 -44.17
N ASP A 426 1.28 5.45 -43.23
CA ASP A 426 2.25 4.37 -43.36
C ASP A 426 1.79 3.03 -42.76
N SER A 427 0.54 2.92 -42.30
CA SER A 427 0.01 1.70 -41.71
C SER A 427 -0.11 0.57 -42.74
N ASP A 428 0.66 -0.49 -42.54
CA ASP A 428 0.53 -1.73 -43.30
C ASP A 428 -0.84 -2.41 -43.06
N LYS A 429 -1.29 -2.43 -41.81
CA LYS A 429 -2.56 -3.04 -41.40
C LYS A 429 -3.77 -2.41 -42.10
N LEU A 430 -3.84 -1.08 -42.15
CA LEU A 430 -4.94 -0.37 -42.81
C LEU A 430 -4.90 -0.51 -44.33
N ASN A 431 -3.70 -0.45 -44.93
CA ASN A 431 -3.54 -0.71 -46.36
C ASN A 431 -3.96 -2.16 -46.71
N TYR A 432 -3.68 -3.14 -45.84
CA TYR A 432 -4.13 -4.51 -46.02
C TYR A 432 -5.66 -4.65 -45.94
N GLN A 433 -6.32 -4.00 -44.97
CA GLN A 433 -7.78 -4.00 -44.90
C GLN A 433 -8.41 -3.34 -46.14
N MET A 434 -7.86 -2.22 -46.61
CA MET A 434 -8.30 -1.58 -47.84
C MET A 434 -8.12 -2.51 -49.06
N ALA A 435 -7.04 -3.27 -49.16
CA ALA A 435 -6.83 -4.22 -50.24
C ALA A 435 -7.90 -5.32 -50.25
N LEU A 436 -8.25 -5.87 -49.09
CA LEU A 436 -9.33 -6.85 -48.95
C LEU A 436 -10.70 -6.25 -49.34
N ALA A 437 -10.95 -5.01 -48.94
CA ALA A 437 -12.18 -4.30 -49.23
C ALA A 437 -12.36 -4.03 -50.73
N MET A 438 -11.31 -3.54 -51.40
CA MET A 438 -11.33 -3.28 -52.85
C MET A 438 -11.50 -4.57 -53.65
N ARG A 439 -10.85 -5.67 -53.21
CA ARG A 439 -11.08 -7.00 -53.78
C ARG A 439 -12.53 -7.44 -53.66
N ALA A 440 -13.16 -7.22 -52.51
CA ALA A 440 -14.56 -7.58 -52.29
C ALA A 440 -15.54 -6.76 -53.15
N MET A 441 -15.09 -5.65 -53.74
CA MET A 441 -15.83 -4.83 -54.70
C MET A 441 -15.37 -5.05 -56.15
N ASP A 442 -14.57 -6.09 -56.42
CA ASP A 442 -13.99 -6.42 -57.73
C ASP A 442 -13.08 -5.32 -58.32
N ASP A 443 -12.59 -4.36 -57.51
CA ASP A 443 -11.57 -3.37 -57.91
C ASP A 443 -10.16 -3.90 -57.63
N TYR A 444 -9.70 -4.83 -58.47
CA TYR A 444 -8.39 -5.47 -58.35
C TYR A 444 -7.21 -4.52 -58.57
N ASP A 445 -7.40 -3.42 -59.29
CA ASP A 445 -6.34 -2.43 -59.53
C ASP A 445 -6.05 -1.64 -58.25
N SER A 446 -7.10 -1.12 -57.60
CA SER A 446 -6.96 -0.48 -56.29
C SER A 446 -6.51 -1.48 -55.23
N ALA A 447 -7.04 -2.71 -55.23
CA ALA A 447 -6.65 -3.75 -54.29
C ALA A 447 -5.13 -4.04 -54.35
N ASN A 448 -4.57 -4.20 -55.55
CA ASN A 448 -3.13 -4.39 -55.75
C ASN A 448 -2.32 -3.17 -55.28
N LYS A 449 -2.80 -1.95 -55.55
CA LYS A 449 -2.14 -0.72 -55.13
C LYS A 449 -2.01 -0.64 -53.60
N TYR A 450 -3.09 -0.92 -52.87
CA TYR A 450 -3.08 -0.93 -51.41
C TYR A 450 -2.24 -2.09 -50.86
N LEU A 451 -2.35 -3.29 -51.44
CA LEU A 451 -1.58 -4.45 -51.00
C LEU A 451 -0.07 -4.26 -51.18
N ASN A 452 0.36 -3.67 -52.29
CA ASN A 452 1.77 -3.37 -52.53
C ASN A 452 2.30 -2.36 -51.50
N LYS A 453 1.51 -1.35 -51.11
CA LYS A 453 1.87 -0.43 -50.02
C LYS A 453 2.03 -1.18 -48.69
N ALA A 454 1.10 -2.08 -48.36
CA ALA A 454 1.21 -2.89 -47.14
C ALA A 454 2.48 -3.74 -47.13
N ILE A 455 2.79 -4.44 -48.24
CA ILE A 455 3.99 -5.29 -48.39
C ILE A 455 5.29 -4.47 -48.32
N GLN A 456 5.31 -3.27 -48.91
CA GLN A 456 6.47 -2.38 -48.85
C GLN A 456 6.78 -1.93 -47.41
N ARG A 457 5.74 -1.75 -46.59
CA ARG A 457 5.89 -1.35 -45.19
C ARG A 457 6.24 -2.52 -44.29
N ASN A 458 5.57 -3.66 -44.49
CA ASN A 458 5.79 -4.84 -43.68
C ASN A 458 5.53 -6.11 -44.49
N ARG A 459 6.53 -6.97 -44.59
CA ARG A 459 6.48 -8.15 -45.44
C ARG A 459 6.04 -9.39 -44.65
N ILE A 460 4.73 -9.49 -44.37
CA ILE A 460 4.13 -10.61 -43.62
C ILE A 460 3.59 -11.68 -44.59
N SER A 461 3.61 -12.95 -44.15
CA SER A 461 3.17 -14.12 -44.93
C SER A 461 1.74 -14.01 -45.49
N SER A 462 0.81 -13.46 -44.71
CA SER A 462 -0.59 -13.23 -45.13
C SER A 462 -0.69 -12.28 -46.32
N TYR A 463 0.13 -11.22 -46.34
CA TYR A 463 0.12 -10.22 -47.41
C TYR A 463 0.68 -10.81 -48.71
N ILE A 464 1.76 -11.59 -48.60
CA ILE A 464 2.35 -12.31 -49.73
C ILE A 464 1.36 -13.34 -50.28
N LYS A 465 0.65 -14.07 -49.42
CA LYS A 465 -0.36 -15.04 -49.85
C LYS A 465 -1.47 -14.35 -50.64
N LEU A 466 -2.00 -13.23 -50.12
CA LEU A 466 -3.01 -12.45 -50.83
C LEU A 466 -2.50 -11.93 -52.18
N GLN A 467 -1.23 -11.53 -52.27
CA GLN A 467 -0.62 -11.07 -53.52
C GLN A 467 -0.51 -12.19 -54.56
N LYS A 468 -0.26 -13.43 -54.13
CA LYS A 468 -0.30 -14.60 -55.02
C LYS A 468 -1.71 -14.88 -55.51
N GLU A 469 -2.70 -14.85 -54.62
CA GLU A 469 -4.12 -15.00 -55.00
C GLU A 469 -4.51 -13.97 -56.07
N PHE A 470 -4.13 -12.70 -55.96
CA PHE A 470 -4.48 -11.67 -56.96
C PHE A 470 -3.87 -11.92 -58.35
N LYS A 471 -2.78 -12.69 -58.43
CA LYS A 471 -2.16 -13.08 -59.71
C LYS A 471 -2.81 -14.30 -60.34
N GLU A 472 -3.49 -15.13 -59.54
CA GLU A 472 -4.14 -16.36 -60.00
C GLU A 472 -5.58 -16.12 -60.47
N PHE A 473 -6.26 -15.08 -59.95
CA PHE A 473 -7.66 -14.75 -60.26
C PHE A 473 -7.86 -13.57 -61.22
N ARG A 474 -6.78 -13.05 -61.80
CA ARG A 474 -6.80 -12.12 -62.94
C ARG A 474 -6.69 -12.89 -64.24
#